data_AF-A0A1C6B7J5-F1
#
_entry.id   AF-A0A1C6B7J5-F1
#
_cell.length_a   1.000
_cell.length_b   1.000
_cell.length_c   1.000
_cell.angle_alpha   90.00
_cell.angle_beta   90.00
_cell.angle_gamma   90.00
#
_symmetry.space_group_name_H-M   'P 1'
#
loop_
_entity.id
_entity.type
_entity.pdbx_description
1 polymer ?
#
loop_
_entity_poly.entity_id
_entity_poly.type
_entity_poly.pdbx_seq_one_letter_code
_entity_poly.pdbx_strand_id
1 'polypeptide(L)'
;MGKKIELVYENGKYIVSIDGSAVETQEDADKAFERFKQVIKNNNNNNEKSWLYIEESIKSFGNKNVEINEKFKTVTIGSLKYFYNTGKVFYISENDMTQLIGGYGLIKFILETPGLQEKGSIESFLELCKVAIDNGANYRITSGSIVIISAVLNYGSVEFNFDYNRINKGIAIEDGNFEEFKKYVLDAIK
;
A
#
# COMPACT_ATOMS: atom_id res chain seq x y z
N MET A 1 -23.58 -1.53 -2.41
CA MET A 1 -24.34 -0.33 -2.82
C MET A 1 -23.49 0.44 -3.81
N GLY A 2 -24.01 0.76 -4.99
CA GLY A 2 -23.27 1.55 -5.98
C GLY A 2 -23.13 3.00 -5.52
N LYS A 3 -21.97 3.61 -5.74
CA LYS A 3 -21.76 5.05 -5.51
C LYS A 3 -22.34 5.83 -6.69
N LYS A 4 -23.05 6.93 -6.42
CA LYS A 4 -23.49 7.87 -7.45
C LYS A 4 -22.37 8.87 -7.70
N ILE A 5 -21.89 8.96 -8.94
CA ILE A 5 -20.83 9.90 -9.33
C ILE A 5 -21.40 10.85 -10.37
N GLU A 6 -21.30 12.15 -10.12
CA GLU A 6 -21.91 13.18 -10.97
C GLU A 6 -20.87 14.21 -11.40
N LEU A 7 -21.02 14.73 -12.63
CA LEU A 7 -20.32 15.89 -13.15
C LEU A 7 -21.37 16.93 -13.48
N VAL A 8 -21.41 18.02 -12.72
CA VAL A 8 -22.41 19.09 -12.84
C VAL A 8 -21.71 20.37 -13.26
N TYR A 9 -22.28 21.09 -14.24
CA TYR A 9 -21.82 22.44 -14.56
C TYR A 9 -22.79 23.45 -13.96
N GLU A 10 -22.32 24.23 -12.99
CA GLU A 10 -23.11 25.24 -12.29
C GLU A 10 -22.24 26.45 -11.96
N ASN A 11 -22.80 27.66 -12.05
CA ASN A 11 -22.11 28.91 -11.70
C ASN A 11 -20.74 29.10 -12.36
N GLY A 12 -20.61 28.69 -13.63
CA GLY A 12 -19.36 28.82 -14.40
C GLY A 12 -18.30 27.77 -14.08
N LYS A 13 -18.63 26.74 -13.29
CA LYS A 13 -17.69 25.71 -12.85
C LYS A 13 -18.24 24.31 -13.03
N TYR A 14 -17.35 23.39 -13.36
CA TYR A 14 -17.57 21.97 -13.35
C TYR A 14 -17.30 21.41 -11.95
N ILE A 15 -18.27 20.72 -11.38
CA ILE A 15 -18.23 20.13 -10.04
C ILE A 15 -18.32 18.61 -10.20
N VAL A 16 -17.30 17.91 -9.72
CA VAL A 16 -17.34 16.44 -9.61
C VAL A 16 -17.79 16.09 -8.20
N SER A 17 -18.81 15.26 -8.05
CA SER A 17 -19.32 14.83 -6.75
C SER A 17 -19.46 13.31 -6.63
N ILE A 18 -19.39 12.83 -5.39
CA ILE A 18 -19.66 11.43 -5.01
C ILE A 18 -20.76 11.46 -3.95
N ASP A 19 -21.87 10.78 -4.21
CA ASP A 19 -23.04 10.70 -3.33
C ASP A 19 -23.48 12.10 -2.84
N GLY A 20 -23.49 13.08 -3.76
CA GLY A 20 -23.86 14.47 -3.49
C GLY A 20 -22.77 15.35 -2.83
N SER A 21 -21.64 14.78 -2.40
CA SER A 21 -20.53 15.56 -1.84
C SER A 21 -19.54 15.96 -2.94
N ALA A 22 -19.29 17.27 -3.11
CA ALA A 22 -18.30 17.76 -4.06
C ALA A 22 -16.88 17.31 -3.66
N VAL A 23 -16.18 16.69 -4.60
CA VAL A 23 -14.78 16.24 -4.43
C VAL A 23 -13.79 17.10 -5.21
N GLU A 24 -14.26 17.83 -6.23
CA GLU A 24 -13.45 18.72 -7.06
C GLU A 24 -14.32 19.81 -7.69
N THR A 25 -13.73 20.98 -7.91
CA THR A 25 -14.31 22.04 -8.74
C THR A 25 -13.26 22.56 -9.74
N GLN A 26 -13.62 22.66 -11.02
CA GLN A 26 -12.75 23.08 -12.12
C GLN A 26 -13.47 24.06 -13.05
N GLU A 27 -12.74 25.00 -13.65
CA GLU A 27 -13.29 25.90 -14.68
C GLU A 27 -13.07 25.35 -16.09
N ASP A 28 -12.04 24.52 -16.25
CA ASP A 28 -11.68 23.88 -17.51
C ASP A 28 -12.42 22.55 -17.70
N ALA A 29 -13.10 22.40 -18.85
CA ALA A 29 -13.94 21.25 -19.16
C ALA A 29 -13.13 19.95 -19.32
N ASP A 30 -11.97 20.02 -19.97
CA ASP A 30 -11.14 18.84 -20.24
C ASP A 30 -10.53 18.31 -18.94
N LYS A 31 -10.03 19.20 -18.08
CA LYS A 31 -9.55 18.84 -16.73
C LYS A 31 -10.67 18.26 -15.87
N ALA A 32 -11.86 18.85 -15.92
CA ALA A 32 -13.02 18.33 -15.20
C ALA A 32 -13.41 16.92 -15.68
N PHE A 33 -13.37 16.69 -17.00
CA PHE A 33 -13.71 15.40 -17.58
C PHE A 33 -12.65 14.34 -17.30
N GLU A 34 -11.36 14.67 -17.37
CA GLU A 34 -10.27 13.80 -16.92
C GLU A 34 -10.44 13.43 -15.45
N ARG A 35 -10.77 14.41 -14.61
CA ARG A 35 -11.01 14.17 -13.19
C ARG A 35 -12.22 13.27 -12.96
N PHE A 36 -13.32 13.50 -13.66
CA PHE A 36 -14.51 12.68 -13.61
C PHE A 36 -14.22 11.23 -14.00
N LYS A 37 -13.50 11.00 -15.11
CA LYS A 37 -13.03 9.68 -15.54
C LYS A 37 -12.16 9.00 -14.47
N GLN A 38 -11.25 9.74 -13.84
CA GLN A 38 -10.44 9.23 -12.73
C GLN A 38 -11.29 8.85 -11.52
N VAL A 39 -12.24 9.70 -11.13
CA VAL A 39 -13.15 9.44 -10.00
C VAL A 39 -13.99 8.20 -10.27
N ILE A 40 -14.54 8.04 -11.48
CA ILE A 40 -15.21 6.80 -11.89
C ILE A 40 -14.25 5.62 -11.75
N LYS A 41 -13.08 5.67 -12.38
CA LYS A 41 -12.12 4.56 -12.37
C LYS A 41 -11.72 4.13 -10.96
N ASN A 42 -11.47 5.10 -10.08
CA ASN A 42 -11.12 4.84 -8.69
C ASN A 42 -12.29 4.17 -7.95
N ASN A 43 -13.51 4.67 -8.13
CA ASN A 43 -14.69 4.19 -7.42
C ASN A 43 -15.37 2.97 -8.05
N ASN A 44 -15.01 2.60 -9.29
CA ASN A 44 -15.46 1.39 -9.97
C ASN A 44 -14.67 0.15 -9.52
N ASN A 45 -13.56 0.35 -8.78
CA ASN A 45 -12.89 -0.75 -8.11
C ASN A 45 -13.74 -1.18 -6.91
N ASN A 46 -14.34 -2.36 -7.05
CA ASN A 46 -14.90 -3.13 -5.94
C ASN A 46 -13.75 -3.52 -5.00
N ASN A 47 -13.42 -2.65 -4.05
CA ASN A 47 -12.84 -3.15 -2.82
C ASN A 47 -13.86 -4.15 -2.27
N GLU A 48 -13.49 -5.44 -2.23
CA GLU A 48 -14.35 -6.50 -1.69
C GLU A 48 -14.79 -6.19 -0.25
N LYS A 49 -13.97 -5.41 0.47
CA LYS A 49 -14.17 -5.01 1.85
C LYS A 49 -14.69 -3.58 1.94
N SER A 50 -15.71 -3.37 2.77
CA SER A 50 -16.23 -2.04 3.07
C SER A 50 -15.19 -1.21 3.85
N TRP A 51 -15.29 0.11 3.77
CA TRP A 51 -14.47 1.01 4.58
C TRP A 51 -14.63 0.74 6.08
N LEU A 52 -15.87 0.56 6.54
CA LEU A 52 -16.18 0.25 7.94
C LEU A 52 -15.44 -1.02 8.41
N TYR A 53 -15.45 -2.07 7.59
CA TYR A 53 -14.72 -3.30 7.90
C TYR A 53 -13.21 -3.05 8.03
N ILE A 54 -12.62 -2.29 7.10
CA ILE A 54 -11.18 -1.96 7.13
C ILE A 54 -10.86 -1.14 8.38
N GLU A 55 -11.67 -0.14 8.68
CA GLU A 55 -11.50 0.76 9.81
C GLU A 55 -11.58 0.01 11.15
N GLU A 56 -12.62 -0.81 11.35
CA GLU A 56 -12.78 -1.65 12.54
C GLU A 56 -11.63 -2.64 12.70
N SER A 57 -11.24 -3.30 11.61
CA SER A 57 -10.13 -4.25 11.61
C SER A 57 -8.79 -3.59 11.93
N ILE A 58 -8.56 -2.35 11.51
CA ILE A 58 -7.32 -1.62 11.84
C ILE A 58 -7.36 -1.17 13.30
N LYS A 59 -8.49 -0.60 13.74
CA LYS A 59 -8.69 -0.14 15.12
C LYS A 59 -8.50 -1.28 16.12
N SER A 60 -8.89 -2.51 15.79
CA SER A 60 -8.71 -3.68 16.67
C SER A 60 -7.25 -4.03 16.97
N PHE A 61 -6.29 -3.62 16.16
CA PHE A 61 -4.87 -3.85 16.44
C PHE A 61 -4.29 -2.91 17.50
N GLY A 62 -4.96 -1.78 17.80
CA GLY A 62 -4.50 -0.83 18.82
C GLY A 62 -3.09 -0.26 18.59
N ASN A 63 -2.60 -0.26 17.35
CA ASN A 63 -1.23 0.17 17.05
C ASN A 63 -1.14 1.70 16.96
N LYS A 64 -0.35 2.31 17.85
CA LYS A 64 -0.13 3.76 17.96
C LYS A 64 0.52 4.40 16.73
N ASN A 65 1.15 3.62 15.86
CA ASN A 65 1.81 4.11 14.65
C ASN A 65 0.83 4.26 13.47
N VAL A 66 -0.46 3.98 13.69
CA VAL A 66 -1.49 4.03 12.66
C VAL A 66 -2.33 5.29 12.80
N GLU A 67 -2.48 6.02 11.70
CA GLU A 67 -3.41 7.15 11.60
C GLU A 67 -4.52 6.84 10.59
N ILE A 68 -5.77 7.02 11.02
CA ILE A 68 -6.94 6.83 10.17
C ILE A 68 -7.53 8.20 9.85
N ASN A 69 -7.71 8.50 8.57
CA ASN A 69 -8.45 9.66 8.11
C ASN A 69 -9.81 9.22 7.58
N GLU A 70 -10.85 9.37 8.40
CA GLU A 70 -12.22 8.94 8.06
C GLU A 70 -12.81 9.77 6.90
N LYS A 71 -12.48 11.07 6.81
CA LYS A 71 -12.96 11.96 5.74
C LYS A 71 -12.48 11.53 4.36
N PHE A 72 -11.19 11.23 4.25
CA PHE A 72 -10.58 10.84 2.97
C PHE A 72 -10.47 9.33 2.79
N LYS A 73 -10.89 8.55 3.79
CA LYS A 73 -10.81 7.09 3.82
C LYS A 73 -9.39 6.60 3.52
N THR A 74 -8.42 7.11 4.29
CA THR A 74 -7.01 6.73 4.18
C THR A 74 -6.47 6.19 5.48
N VAL A 75 -5.46 5.35 5.38
CA VAL A 75 -4.72 4.79 6.52
C VAL A 75 -3.25 5.09 6.30
N THR A 76 -2.58 5.63 7.31
CA THR A 76 -1.15 5.93 7.28
C THR A 76 -0.43 5.10 8.34
N ILE A 77 0.70 4.49 7.98
CA ILE A 77 1.61 3.80 8.91
C ILE A 77 3.04 4.19 8.55
N GLY A 78 3.64 5.11 9.29
CA GLY A 78 4.95 5.64 8.93
C GLY A 78 4.93 6.26 7.52
N SER A 79 5.88 5.87 6.67
CA SER A 79 5.94 6.28 5.26
C SER A 79 4.86 5.63 4.36
N LEU A 80 4.07 4.68 4.87
CA LEU A 80 3.04 3.98 4.10
C LEU A 80 1.70 4.72 4.13
N LYS A 81 1.06 4.91 2.98
CA LYS A 81 -0.30 5.44 2.89
C LYS A 81 -1.19 4.62 1.98
N TYR A 82 -2.28 4.09 2.54
CA TYR A 82 -3.34 3.37 1.84
C TYR A 82 -4.52 4.30 1.52
N PHE A 83 -5.06 4.17 0.30
CA PHE A 83 -6.20 4.94 -0.19
C PHE A 83 -7.37 4.02 -0.51
N TYR A 84 -8.39 4.00 0.35
CA TYR A 84 -9.58 3.15 0.18
C TYR A 84 -10.23 3.31 -1.19
N ASN A 85 -10.37 4.54 -1.66
CA ASN A 85 -11.05 4.80 -2.94
C ASN A 85 -10.31 4.23 -4.14
N THR A 86 -9.07 3.76 -4.02
CA THR A 86 -8.33 3.15 -5.14
C THR A 86 -7.92 1.70 -4.86
N GLY A 87 -7.97 1.27 -3.59
CA GLY A 87 -7.37 0.03 -3.13
C GLY A 87 -5.83 0.04 -3.14
N LYS A 88 -5.20 1.15 -3.53
CA LYS A 88 -3.75 1.27 -3.67
C LYS A 88 -3.08 1.73 -2.38
N VAL A 89 -1.80 1.39 -2.29
CA VAL A 89 -0.93 1.75 -1.19
C VAL A 89 0.37 2.31 -1.75
N PHE A 90 0.91 3.34 -1.10
CA PHE A 90 2.08 4.07 -1.55
C PHE A 90 3.08 4.22 -0.42
N TYR A 91 4.36 4.10 -0.75
CA TYR A 91 5.44 4.66 0.04
C TYR A 91 5.54 6.16 -0.30
N ILE A 92 5.51 7.03 0.70
CA ILE A 92 5.58 8.48 0.53
C ILE A 92 6.70 9.00 1.44
N SER A 93 7.72 9.59 0.82
CA SER A 93 8.75 10.39 1.49
C SER A 93 8.66 11.85 1.04
N GLU A 94 9.53 12.72 1.57
CA GLU A 94 9.50 14.16 1.26
C GLU A 94 9.59 14.48 -0.24
N ASN A 95 10.32 13.66 -1.01
CA ASN A 95 10.63 13.94 -2.41
C ASN A 95 10.14 12.84 -3.37
N ASP A 96 9.56 11.76 -2.86
CA ASP A 96 9.28 10.57 -3.68
C ASP A 96 7.97 9.89 -3.27
N MET A 97 7.32 9.28 -4.27
CA MET A 97 6.11 8.49 -4.09
C MET A 97 6.18 7.25 -4.98
N THR A 98 6.38 6.09 -4.35
CA THR A 98 6.41 4.79 -5.03
C THR A 98 5.13 4.04 -4.72
N GLN A 99 4.40 3.61 -5.76
CA GLN A 99 3.26 2.71 -5.55
C GLN A 99 3.77 1.33 -5.12
N LEU A 100 3.30 0.84 -3.98
CA LEU A 100 3.65 -0.46 -3.43
C LEU A 100 2.60 -1.53 -3.77
N ILE A 101 2.99 -2.80 -3.68
CA ILE A 101 2.14 -3.98 -3.91
C ILE A 101 1.48 -4.40 -2.60
N GLY A 102 0.21 -4.78 -2.66
CA GLY A 102 -0.51 -5.44 -1.56
C GLY A 102 -1.72 -4.68 -1.02
N GLY A 103 -1.89 -3.40 -1.33
CA GLY A 103 -3.08 -2.62 -0.94
C GLY A 103 -3.39 -2.72 0.57
N TYR A 104 -4.64 -2.99 0.92
CA TYR A 104 -5.04 -3.26 2.30
C TYR A 104 -4.33 -4.50 2.91
N GLY A 105 -3.99 -5.49 2.09
CA GLY A 105 -3.26 -6.68 2.54
C GLY A 105 -1.89 -6.33 3.13
N LEU A 106 -1.20 -5.32 2.58
CA LEU A 106 0.08 -4.85 3.10
C LEU A 106 -0.07 -4.19 4.48
N ILE A 107 -1.10 -3.38 4.66
CA ILE A 107 -1.45 -2.77 5.97
C ILE A 107 -1.69 -3.87 6.99
N LYS A 108 -2.53 -4.84 6.65
CA LYS A 108 -2.88 -5.95 7.52
C LYS A 108 -1.65 -6.79 7.88
N PHE A 109 -0.79 -7.09 6.91
CA PHE A 109 0.45 -7.83 7.12
C PHE A 109 1.37 -7.16 8.14
N ILE A 110 1.60 -5.85 8.03
CA ILE A 110 2.44 -5.09 8.98
C ILE A 110 1.86 -5.16 10.39
N LEU A 111 0.53 -5.05 10.54
CA LEU A 111 -0.12 -5.05 11.84
C LEU A 111 -0.18 -6.44 12.49
N GLU A 112 -0.33 -7.49 11.69
CA GLU A 112 -0.41 -8.88 12.16
C GLU A 112 0.95 -9.51 12.43
N THR A 113 2.01 -9.09 11.72
CA THR A 113 3.31 -9.74 11.78
C THR A 113 4.08 -9.33 13.04
N PRO A 114 4.39 -10.26 13.95
CA PRO A 114 5.22 -9.97 15.11
C PRO A 114 6.59 -9.43 14.68
N GLY A 115 7.09 -8.41 15.39
CA GLY A 115 8.36 -7.78 15.06
C GLY A 115 8.29 -6.70 13.97
N LEU A 116 7.17 -6.56 13.26
CA LEU A 116 6.90 -5.45 12.32
C LEU A 116 5.98 -4.36 12.89
N GLN A 117 5.72 -4.36 14.20
CA GLN A 117 4.79 -3.40 14.82
C GLN A 117 5.48 -2.12 15.31
N GLU A 118 6.80 -2.15 15.47
CA GLU A 118 7.60 -1.02 15.91
C GLU A 118 7.99 -0.11 14.75
N LYS A 119 8.09 1.20 15.02
CA LYS A 119 8.35 2.21 13.99
C LYS A 119 9.61 1.92 13.15
N GLY A 120 10.70 1.51 13.80
CA GLY A 120 11.96 1.19 13.10
C GLY A 120 11.81 -0.01 12.15
N SER A 121 11.17 -1.09 12.62
CA SER A 121 10.92 -2.28 11.81
C SER A 121 9.98 -2.01 10.64
N ILE A 122 8.95 -1.19 10.86
CA ILE A 122 8.03 -0.75 9.80
C ILE A 122 8.81 -0.02 8.71
N GLU A 123 9.59 0.99 9.06
CA GLU A 123 10.35 1.76 8.06
C GLU A 123 11.38 0.89 7.32
N SER A 124 12.07 0.00 8.03
CA SER A 124 13.02 -0.93 7.42
C SER A 124 12.35 -1.86 6.39
N PHE A 125 11.17 -2.37 6.74
CA PHE A 125 10.36 -3.22 5.85
C PHE A 125 9.83 -2.46 4.63
N LEU A 126 9.37 -1.22 4.84
CA LEU A 126 8.87 -0.36 3.78
C LEU A 126 9.98 0.05 2.81
N GLU A 127 11.19 0.32 3.32
CA GLU A 127 12.37 0.59 2.50
C GLU A 127 12.69 -0.60 1.58
N LEU A 128 12.67 -1.82 2.11
CA LEU A 128 12.87 -3.02 1.30
C LEU A 128 11.83 -3.12 0.17
N CYS A 129 10.54 -2.94 0.50
CA CYS A 129 9.46 -2.96 -0.49
C CYS A 129 9.67 -1.90 -1.58
N LYS A 130 10.05 -0.67 -1.19
CA LYS A 130 10.31 0.44 -2.11
C LYS A 130 11.48 0.11 -3.05
N VAL A 131 12.63 -0.24 -2.49
CA VAL A 131 13.85 -0.49 -3.27
C VAL A 131 13.67 -1.68 -4.20
N ALA A 132 12.92 -2.71 -3.78
CA ALA A 132 12.56 -3.82 -4.66
C ALA A 132 11.83 -3.33 -5.92
N ILE A 133 10.78 -2.52 -5.76
CA ILE A 133 10.00 -1.99 -6.88
C ILE A 133 10.85 -1.07 -7.77
N ASP A 134 11.62 -0.17 -7.17
CA ASP A 134 12.44 0.80 -7.90
C ASP A 134 13.51 0.12 -8.78
N ASN A 135 13.99 -1.06 -8.38
CA ASN A 135 14.97 -1.85 -9.14
C ASN A 135 14.33 -2.95 -10.00
N GLY A 136 13.02 -2.86 -10.27
CA GLY A 136 12.31 -3.78 -11.15
C GLY A 136 12.10 -5.19 -10.60
N ALA A 137 12.37 -5.40 -9.30
CA ALA A 137 11.97 -6.61 -8.61
C ALA A 137 10.48 -6.56 -8.24
N ASN A 138 9.92 -7.73 -7.93
CA ASN A 138 8.57 -7.88 -7.42
C ASN A 138 8.63 -8.45 -6.00
N TYR A 139 7.55 -8.31 -5.23
CA TYR A 139 7.44 -8.99 -3.96
C TYR A 139 6.02 -9.50 -3.72
N ARG A 140 5.94 -10.56 -2.92
CA ARG A 140 4.68 -11.13 -2.44
C ARG A 140 4.76 -11.28 -0.93
N ILE A 141 3.69 -10.87 -0.26
CA ILE A 141 3.47 -11.17 1.15
C ILE A 141 2.54 -12.37 1.27
N THR A 142 2.83 -13.26 2.20
CA THR A 142 2.00 -14.40 2.60
C THR A 142 1.79 -14.34 4.12
N SER A 143 1.13 -15.33 4.72
CA SER A 143 0.97 -15.35 6.18
C SER A 143 2.34 -15.42 6.85
N GLY A 144 2.78 -14.32 7.46
CA GLY A 144 4.04 -14.23 8.21
C GLY A 144 5.32 -14.24 7.37
N SER A 145 5.27 -14.07 6.05
CA SER A 145 6.48 -14.07 5.20
C SER A 145 6.43 -13.03 4.07
N ILE A 146 7.62 -12.59 3.64
CA ILE A 146 7.83 -11.80 2.42
C ILE A 146 8.74 -12.55 1.47
N VAL A 147 8.34 -12.62 0.20
CA VAL A 147 9.12 -13.19 -0.89
C VAL A 147 9.50 -12.06 -1.84
N ILE A 148 10.80 -11.87 -2.08
CA ILE A 148 11.31 -11.00 -3.13
C ILE A 148 11.58 -11.86 -4.36
N ILE A 149 11.12 -11.41 -5.52
CA ILE A 149 11.17 -12.12 -6.79
C ILE A 149 11.92 -11.23 -7.78
N SER A 150 13.05 -11.72 -8.30
CA SER A 150 13.84 -11.01 -9.30
C SER A 150 14.76 -11.99 -10.03
N ALA A 151 14.99 -11.75 -11.32
CA ALA A 151 15.86 -12.58 -12.14
C ALA A 151 17.34 -12.55 -11.69
N VAL A 152 17.74 -11.52 -10.93
CA VAL A 152 19.11 -11.38 -10.41
C VAL A 152 19.36 -12.22 -9.15
N LEU A 153 18.29 -12.66 -8.47
CA LEU A 153 18.40 -13.49 -7.28
C LEU A 153 18.68 -14.94 -7.68
N ASN A 154 19.46 -15.64 -6.85
CA ASN A 154 19.64 -17.08 -6.99
C ASN A 154 18.27 -17.78 -6.97
N TYR A 155 17.99 -18.60 -7.99
CA TYR A 155 16.71 -19.29 -8.18
C TYR A 155 15.49 -18.37 -8.39
N GLY A 156 15.72 -17.09 -8.70
CA GLY A 156 14.68 -16.13 -9.06
C GLY A 156 13.87 -15.57 -7.88
N SER A 157 14.11 -16.03 -6.64
CA SER A 157 13.43 -15.52 -5.45
C SER A 157 14.15 -15.83 -4.15
N VAL A 158 13.93 -15.00 -3.14
CA VAL A 158 14.32 -15.26 -1.75
C VAL A 158 13.17 -14.89 -0.82
N GLU A 159 12.98 -15.69 0.23
CA GLU A 159 11.89 -15.52 1.19
C GLU A 159 12.44 -15.31 2.60
N PHE A 160 11.80 -14.41 3.35
CA PHE A 160 11.97 -14.30 4.79
C PHE A 160 10.68 -14.64 5.50
N ASN A 161 10.78 -15.54 6.48
CA ASN A 161 9.70 -15.91 7.38
C ASN A 161 9.91 -15.26 8.74
N PHE A 162 8.96 -14.41 9.14
CA PHE A 162 8.99 -13.66 10.39
C PHE A 162 8.67 -14.52 11.62
N ASP A 163 7.88 -15.60 11.46
CA ASP A 163 7.49 -16.47 12.57
C ASP A 163 8.68 -17.32 13.06
N TYR A 164 9.54 -17.75 12.13
CA TYR A 164 10.68 -18.63 12.41
C TYR A 164 12.04 -17.95 12.33
N ASN A 165 12.11 -16.67 11.92
CA ASN A 165 13.36 -15.97 11.65
C ASN A 165 14.26 -16.78 10.71
N ARG A 166 13.73 -17.10 9.52
CA ARG A 166 14.39 -17.94 8.52
C ARG A 166 14.45 -17.29 7.16
N ILE A 167 15.61 -17.43 6.53
CA ILE A 167 15.87 -16.98 5.17
C ILE A 167 15.92 -18.21 4.26
N ASN A 168 15.03 -18.25 3.27
CA ASN A 168 15.01 -19.28 2.24
C ASN A 168 15.56 -18.71 0.92
N LYS A 169 16.76 -19.16 0.54
CA LYS A 169 17.47 -18.78 -0.70
C LYS A 169 17.25 -19.77 -1.85
N GLY A 170 16.22 -20.61 -1.76
CA GLY A 170 15.91 -21.68 -2.72
C GLY A 170 16.67 -22.97 -2.46
N ILE A 171 18.00 -22.92 -2.39
CA ILE A 171 18.85 -24.10 -2.11
C ILE A 171 19.16 -24.34 -0.65
N ALA A 172 18.99 -23.32 0.17
CA ALA A 172 19.32 -23.35 1.58
C ALA A 172 18.26 -22.58 2.36
N ILE A 173 17.95 -23.12 3.54
CA ILE A 173 17.17 -22.45 4.57
C ILE A 173 18.13 -22.27 5.74
N GLU A 174 18.34 -21.03 6.13
CA GLU A 174 19.20 -20.65 7.25
C GLU A 174 18.41 -19.82 8.27
N ASP A 175 18.77 -19.94 9.54
CA ASP A 175 18.25 -19.03 10.56
C ASP A 175 18.92 -17.67 10.38
N GLY A 176 18.17 -16.59 10.58
CA GLY A 176 18.64 -15.22 10.38
C GLY A 176 17.57 -14.19 10.72
N ASN A 177 17.94 -12.92 10.80
CA ASN A 177 16.99 -11.85 11.10
C ASN A 177 16.60 -11.04 9.85
N PHE A 178 15.58 -10.19 10.00
CA PHE A 178 15.05 -9.40 8.89
C PHE A 178 16.10 -8.44 8.29
N GLU A 179 17.01 -7.89 9.09
CA GLU A 179 18.06 -6.97 8.60
C GLU A 179 19.11 -7.72 7.78
N GLU A 180 19.48 -8.94 8.17
CA GLU A 180 20.36 -9.82 7.38
C GLU A 180 19.72 -10.19 6.04
N PHE A 181 18.44 -10.55 6.06
CA PHE A 181 17.66 -10.79 4.85
C PHE A 181 17.60 -9.57 3.94
N LYS A 182 17.21 -8.42 4.49
CA LYS A 182 17.12 -7.16 3.76
C LYS A 182 18.47 -6.83 3.12
N LYS A 183 19.56 -6.90 3.88
CA LYS A 183 20.91 -6.66 3.36
C LYS A 183 21.22 -7.58 2.19
N TYR A 184 21.00 -8.90 2.33
CA TYR A 184 21.22 -9.87 1.27
C TYR A 184 20.43 -9.53 -0.01
N VAL A 185 19.15 -9.16 0.13
CA VAL A 185 18.33 -8.74 -1.01
C VAL A 185 18.90 -7.49 -1.65
N LEU A 186 19.16 -6.45 -0.85
CA LEU A 186 19.59 -5.16 -1.35
C LEU A 186 20.96 -5.22 -2.03
N ASP A 187 21.88 -6.04 -1.51
CA ASP A 187 23.20 -6.28 -2.12
C ASP A 187 23.08 -7.00 -3.49
N ALA A 188 21.98 -7.71 -3.75
CA ALA A 188 21.74 -8.43 -5.00
C ALA A 188 20.97 -7.61 -6.05
N ILE A 189 20.08 -6.71 -5.64
CA ILE A 189 19.18 -5.98 -6.55
C ILE A 189 19.57 -4.52 -6.80
N LYS A 190 20.43 -3.92 -5.98
CA LYS A 190 21.02 -2.60 -6.24
C LYS A 190 22.24 -2.73 -7.14
#